data_AF-A0A815JA76-F1
#
_entry.id   AF-A0A815JA76-F1
#
_cell.length_a   1.000
_cell.length_b   1.000
_cell.length_c   1.000
_cell.angle_alpha   90.00
_cell.angle_beta   90.00
_cell.angle_gamma   90.00
#
_symmetry.space_group_name_H-M   'P 1'
#
loop_
_entity.id
_entity.type
_entity.pdbx_description
1 polymer ?
#
loop_
_entity_poly.entity_id
_entity_poly.type
_entity_poly.pdbx_seq_one_letter_code
_entity_poly.pdbx_strand_id
1 'polypeptide(L)'
;EWPQAFPAVTICNYSPLRYDRFISPFLNYTNARNITNTTNTTIFTTAQAAYIQEFLLYKLNQNESLNDYFYSLESMMMSCNYNNMPCTTTNFTWFISPLYGLCYTFNALLKSTGQSGIKYNADNGANGLLELSIYVHQNQYVPYLSNGIGMVALVHDNVQMPIIELTAMLLSSGKHHKLGYAKKTSLFLPAPYTPCNDKANLGMQAMFDQYHDADYGYAQFPCYFACIQAYTYKKCGCGNPYRWNNRLVVLPNTDTPINIQLCDFDNSCYGAAGIEIMNTESIWTTFCPDCTLECSYSEFNIQSTSVLAPPAYMRDGIKQFVESSQVPLPEDWNTSYVSEIQSSFVSLEVAYETTRTEVYSQQPTMAPVDVISNVGGQTGLWIGISFLSLMELAEMIYRLIRSQCHRLWTRT
;
A
#
# COMPACT_ATOMS: atom_id res chain seq x y z
N GLU A 1 -18.10 -16.67 -0.17
CA GLU A 1 -18.97 -15.88 -1.06
C GLU A 1 -18.29 -15.80 -2.43
N TRP A 2 -19.04 -16.04 -3.50
CA TRP A 2 -18.56 -15.97 -4.88
C TRP A 2 -19.45 -14.94 -5.60
N PRO A 3 -18.91 -14.08 -6.49
CA PRO A 3 -17.52 -14.06 -6.96
C PRO A 3 -16.57 -13.29 -6.02
N GLN A 4 -15.35 -13.79 -5.88
CA GLN A 4 -14.27 -13.11 -5.13
C GLN A 4 -13.60 -12.05 -6.02
N ALA A 5 -13.32 -10.87 -5.46
CA ALA A 5 -12.51 -9.85 -6.14
C ALA A 5 -11.11 -10.41 -6.47
N PHE A 6 -10.64 -10.12 -7.69
CA PHE A 6 -9.25 -10.34 -8.06
C PHE A 6 -8.38 -9.37 -7.26
N PRO A 7 -7.21 -9.76 -6.74
CA PRO A 7 -6.39 -8.87 -5.93
C PRO A 7 -5.89 -7.68 -6.75
N ALA A 8 -5.45 -6.64 -6.05
CA ALA A 8 -4.61 -5.63 -6.65
C ALA A 8 -3.19 -6.18 -6.80
N VAL A 9 -2.55 -5.89 -7.93
CA VAL A 9 -1.18 -6.33 -8.24
C VAL A 9 -0.34 -5.10 -8.54
N THR A 10 0.54 -4.74 -7.61
CA THR A 10 1.50 -3.66 -7.76
C THR A 10 2.81 -4.19 -8.33
N ILE A 11 3.35 -3.53 -9.35
CA ILE A 11 4.64 -3.84 -9.96
C ILE A 11 5.51 -2.59 -10.11
N CYS A 12 6.82 -2.74 -9.94
CA CYS A 12 7.81 -1.69 -10.20
C CYS A 12 9.08 -2.28 -10.80
N ASN A 13 9.85 -1.44 -11.50
CA ASN A 13 11.19 -1.83 -11.93
C ASN A 13 12.09 -1.94 -10.69
N TYR A 14 12.94 -2.98 -10.62
CA TYR A 14 13.86 -3.14 -9.49
C TYR A 14 14.93 -2.05 -9.45
N SER A 15 15.29 -1.49 -10.62
CA SER A 15 16.09 -0.27 -10.70
C SER A 15 15.19 0.91 -11.07
N PRO A 16 15.09 1.95 -10.22
CA PRO A 16 14.13 3.02 -10.43
C PRO A 16 14.48 3.90 -11.63
N LEU A 17 15.77 4.24 -11.77
CA LEU A 17 16.24 5.31 -12.65
C LEU A 17 16.64 4.83 -14.04
N ARG A 18 16.30 5.66 -15.02
CA ARG A 18 16.72 5.57 -16.42
C ARG A 18 18.00 6.36 -16.65
N TYR A 19 19.09 5.67 -17.01
CA TYR A 19 20.40 6.29 -17.19
C TYR A 19 20.37 7.45 -18.20
N ASP A 20 19.74 7.25 -19.37
CA ASP A 20 19.62 8.25 -20.44
C ASP A 20 18.98 9.57 -20.01
N ARG A 21 18.00 9.51 -19.09
CA ARG A 21 17.27 10.69 -18.60
C ARG A 21 17.89 11.31 -17.35
N PHE A 22 18.48 10.47 -16.51
CA PHE A 22 19.00 10.86 -15.21
C PHE A 22 20.40 11.49 -15.27
N ILE A 23 21.30 10.97 -16.12
CA ILE A 23 22.74 11.25 -15.99
C ILE A 23 23.11 12.71 -16.21
N SER A 24 22.61 13.37 -17.26
CA SER A 24 23.00 14.75 -17.57
C SER A 24 22.51 15.76 -16.52
N PRO A 25 21.23 15.73 -16.07
CA PRO A 25 20.77 16.58 -14.97
C PRO A 25 21.53 16.33 -13.66
N PHE A 26 21.83 15.07 -13.36
CA PHE A 26 22.59 14.70 -12.16
C PHE A 26 24.03 15.27 -12.20
N LEU A 27 24.74 15.14 -13.32
CA LEU A 27 26.08 15.70 -13.46
C LEU A 27 26.08 17.23 -13.38
N ASN A 28 25.07 17.90 -13.94
CA ASN A 28 24.94 19.35 -13.79
C ASN A 28 24.78 19.75 -12.31
N TYR A 29 23.95 19.01 -11.58
CA TYR A 29 23.77 19.20 -10.14
C TYR A 29 25.08 19.00 -9.35
N THR A 30 25.82 17.93 -9.59
CA THR A 30 27.05 17.65 -8.84
C THR A 30 28.18 18.62 -9.17
N ASN A 31 28.31 19.03 -10.45
CA ASN A 31 29.29 20.03 -10.88
C ASN A 31 28.96 21.42 -10.32
N ALA A 32 27.67 21.83 -10.33
CA ALA A 32 27.24 23.11 -9.77
C ALA A 32 27.52 23.24 -8.26
N ARG A 33 27.64 22.11 -7.55
CA ARG A 33 27.95 22.05 -6.11
C ARG A 33 29.42 21.71 -5.81
N ASN A 34 30.27 21.63 -6.82
CA ASN A 34 31.67 21.21 -6.70
C ASN A 34 31.84 19.86 -5.97
N ILE A 35 30.84 18.98 -6.05
CA ILE A 35 30.89 17.63 -5.44
C ILE A 35 31.80 16.74 -6.30
N THR A 36 31.69 16.87 -7.63
CA THR A 36 32.54 16.22 -8.62
C THR A 36 32.87 17.20 -9.72
N ASN A 37 34.00 17.01 -10.44
CA ASN A 37 34.37 17.77 -11.64
C ASN A 37 34.26 16.92 -12.92
N THR A 38 33.34 15.97 -12.95
CA THR A 38 33.17 15.07 -14.11
C THR A 38 32.03 15.54 -14.99
N THR A 39 32.35 15.73 -16.26
CA THR A 39 31.39 15.97 -17.34
C THR A 39 31.15 14.72 -18.17
N ASN A 40 31.78 13.60 -17.81
CA ASN A 40 31.69 12.35 -18.57
C ASN A 40 30.37 11.63 -18.26
N THR A 41 29.54 11.47 -19.29
CA THR A 41 28.25 10.77 -19.23
C THR A 41 28.33 9.27 -19.52
N THR A 42 29.53 8.74 -19.79
CA THR A 42 29.75 7.32 -20.13
C THR A 42 30.35 6.52 -18.98
N ILE A 43 31.04 7.18 -18.05
CA ILE A 43 31.67 6.55 -16.90
C ILE A 43 30.96 7.01 -15.64
N PHE A 44 30.33 6.07 -14.94
CA PHE A 44 29.68 6.30 -13.65
C PHE A 44 30.49 5.62 -12.54
N THR A 45 30.64 6.27 -11.40
CA THR A 45 31.47 5.78 -10.28
C THR A 45 30.64 5.54 -9.02
N THR A 46 31.14 4.71 -8.11
CA THR A 46 30.51 4.44 -6.80
C THR A 46 30.39 5.70 -5.94
N ALA A 47 31.38 6.60 -6.00
CA ALA A 47 31.34 7.87 -5.28
C ALA A 47 30.20 8.78 -5.75
N GLN A 48 29.93 8.81 -7.06
CA GLN A 48 28.77 9.54 -7.60
C GLN A 48 27.45 8.90 -7.18
N ALA A 49 27.38 7.57 -7.14
CA ALA A 49 26.16 6.86 -6.75
C ALA A 49 25.63 7.26 -5.36
N ALA A 50 26.54 7.62 -4.43
CA ALA A 50 26.17 8.07 -3.08
C ALA A 50 25.31 9.34 -3.08
N TYR A 51 25.46 10.22 -4.09
CA TYR A 51 24.75 11.50 -4.17
C TYR A 51 23.44 11.44 -4.96
N ILE A 52 23.06 10.28 -5.52
CA ILE A 52 21.83 10.13 -6.31
C ILE A 52 20.61 10.52 -5.47
N GLN A 53 20.53 10.01 -4.24
CA GLN A 53 19.40 10.24 -3.34
C GLN A 53 19.28 11.74 -2.98
N GLU A 54 20.39 12.42 -2.72
CA GLU A 54 20.41 13.87 -2.48
C GLU A 54 19.94 14.67 -3.69
N PHE A 55 20.31 14.27 -4.91
CA PHE A 55 19.83 14.91 -6.13
C PHE A 55 18.30 14.78 -6.29
N LEU A 56 17.76 13.57 -6.09
CA LEU A 56 16.32 13.34 -6.18
C LEU A 56 15.56 14.13 -5.11
N LEU A 57 16.08 14.17 -3.89
CA LEU A 57 15.56 14.97 -2.78
C LEU A 57 15.54 16.47 -3.13
N TYR A 58 16.63 16.99 -3.70
CA TYR A 58 16.74 18.39 -4.14
C TYR A 58 15.70 18.75 -5.20
N LYS A 59 15.41 17.84 -6.12
CA LYS A 59 14.37 18.01 -7.15
C LYS A 59 12.97 17.99 -6.54
N LEU A 60 12.68 17.04 -5.66
CA LEU A 60 11.40 16.97 -4.95
C LEU A 60 11.10 18.22 -4.14
N ASN A 61 12.11 18.74 -3.41
CA ASN A 61 11.96 19.94 -2.59
C ASN A 61 11.65 21.20 -3.43
N GLN A 62 12.09 21.24 -4.68
CA GLN A 62 11.71 22.29 -5.64
C GLN A 62 10.34 22.07 -6.30
N ASN A 63 9.60 21.04 -5.88
CA ASN A 63 8.35 20.60 -6.51
C ASN A 63 8.53 20.23 -8.00
N GLU A 64 9.73 19.81 -8.40
CA GLU A 64 9.96 19.26 -9.73
C GLU A 64 9.50 17.79 -9.78
N SER A 65 8.89 17.39 -10.90
CA SER A 65 8.50 16.00 -11.13
C SER A 65 9.72 15.13 -11.38
N LEU A 66 9.72 13.93 -10.78
CA LEU A 66 10.74 12.91 -11.04
C LEU A 66 10.35 11.90 -12.12
N ASN A 67 9.11 11.98 -12.63
CA ASN A 67 8.55 10.95 -13.53
C ASN A 67 9.42 10.69 -14.75
N ASP A 68 10.03 11.74 -15.31
CA ASP A 68 10.87 11.65 -16.50
C ASP A 68 12.18 10.87 -16.28
N TYR A 69 12.62 10.72 -15.02
CA TYR A 69 13.80 9.93 -14.68
C TYR A 69 13.49 8.44 -14.50
N PHE A 70 12.22 8.06 -14.47
CA PHE A 70 11.78 6.70 -14.17
C PHE A 70 11.22 5.99 -15.42
N TYR A 71 11.05 4.67 -15.32
CA TYR A 71 10.47 3.88 -16.41
C TYR A 71 8.95 4.03 -16.48
N SER A 72 8.43 4.44 -17.64
CA SER A 72 6.99 4.44 -17.90
C SER A 72 6.50 3.01 -18.11
N LEU A 73 5.26 2.70 -17.69
CA LEU A 73 4.69 1.38 -17.94
C LEU A 73 4.59 1.08 -19.43
N GLU A 74 4.28 2.08 -20.26
CA GLU A 74 4.24 1.95 -21.72
C GLU A 74 5.58 1.48 -22.31
N SER A 75 6.70 1.96 -21.76
CA SER A 75 8.02 1.53 -22.23
C SER A 75 8.37 0.10 -21.82
N MET A 76 7.81 -0.41 -20.72
CA MET A 76 8.17 -1.72 -20.15
C MET A 76 7.16 -2.82 -20.49
N MET A 77 5.86 -2.52 -20.51
CA MET A 77 4.79 -3.51 -20.64
C MET A 77 4.55 -3.82 -22.11
N MET A 78 4.97 -5.01 -22.52
CA MET A 78 4.80 -5.53 -23.88
C MET A 78 3.40 -6.10 -24.10
N SER A 79 2.90 -6.86 -23.12
CA SER A 79 1.57 -7.46 -23.20
C SER A 79 0.95 -7.54 -21.82
N CYS A 80 -0.37 -7.37 -21.78
CA CYS A 80 -1.20 -7.50 -20.60
C CYS A 80 -2.48 -8.23 -21.00
N ASN A 81 -2.79 -9.33 -20.32
CA ASN A 81 -4.01 -10.09 -20.51
C ASN A 81 -4.65 -10.36 -19.15
N TYR A 82 -5.92 -10.01 -18.99
CA TYR A 82 -6.70 -10.35 -17.82
C TYR A 82 -7.92 -11.17 -18.24
N ASN A 83 -8.01 -12.43 -17.79
CA ASN A 83 -9.11 -13.32 -18.13
C ASN A 83 -9.43 -13.33 -19.63
N ASN A 84 -8.40 -13.49 -20.48
CA ASN A 84 -8.47 -13.50 -21.95
C ASN A 84 -8.88 -12.17 -22.61
N MET A 85 -8.96 -11.08 -21.85
CA MET A 85 -9.18 -9.74 -22.39
C MET A 85 -7.88 -8.94 -22.34
N PRO A 86 -7.51 -8.26 -23.43
CA PRO A 86 -6.32 -7.41 -23.44
C PRO A 86 -6.52 -6.24 -22.45
N CYS A 87 -5.49 -5.95 -21.67
CA CYS A 87 -5.42 -4.77 -20.83
C CYS A 87 -4.33 -3.81 -21.31
N THR A 88 -4.48 -2.54 -20.95
CA THR A 88 -3.60 -1.45 -21.35
C THR A 88 -3.09 -0.71 -20.12
N THR A 89 -2.17 0.23 -20.31
CA THR A 89 -1.61 1.06 -19.24
C THR A 89 -2.68 1.84 -18.47
N THR A 90 -3.81 2.15 -19.10
CA THR A 90 -4.97 2.82 -18.48
C THR A 90 -5.70 1.97 -17.44
N ASN A 91 -5.45 0.64 -17.38
CA ASN A 91 -5.99 -0.23 -16.34
C ASN A 91 -5.16 -0.22 -15.05
N PHE A 92 -4.09 0.59 -15.01
CA PHE A 92 -3.20 0.71 -13.88
C PHE A 92 -3.28 2.12 -13.29
N THR A 93 -3.36 2.20 -11.96
CA THR A 93 -2.97 3.41 -11.22
C THR A 93 -1.45 3.39 -11.02
N TRP A 94 -0.86 4.51 -10.59
CA TRP A 94 0.56 4.61 -10.32
C TRP A 94 0.88 5.50 -9.13
N PHE A 95 2.08 5.30 -8.59
CA PHE A 95 2.66 6.14 -7.54
C PHE A 95 4.20 6.10 -7.62
N ILE A 96 4.85 7.01 -6.91
CA ILE A 96 6.31 7.05 -6.84
C ILE A 96 6.76 6.42 -5.51
N SER A 97 7.53 5.33 -5.60
CA SER A 97 8.26 4.75 -4.47
C SER A 97 9.65 5.39 -4.37
N PRO A 98 10.13 5.71 -3.14
CA PRO A 98 11.50 6.17 -2.90
C PRO A 98 12.58 5.14 -3.25
N LEU A 99 12.23 3.85 -3.24
CA LEU A 99 13.16 2.77 -3.56
C LEU A 99 13.06 2.32 -5.02
N TYR A 100 11.85 2.26 -5.57
CA TYR A 100 11.59 1.63 -6.88
C TYR A 100 11.08 2.58 -7.97
N GLY A 101 10.99 3.89 -7.68
CA GLY A 101 10.58 4.89 -8.69
C GLY A 101 9.11 4.74 -9.05
N LEU A 102 8.76 4.80 -10.33
CA LEU A 102 7.37 4.62 -10.77
C LEU A 102 6.90 3.18 -10.60
N CYS A 103 5.87 3.03 -9.78
CA CYS A 103 5.18 1.80 -9.49
C CYS A 103 3.75 1.85 -10.05
N TYR A 104 3.24 0.71 -10.52
CA TYR A 104 1.94 0.61 -11.18
C TYR A 104 1.10 -0.47 -10.52
N THR A 105 -0.17 -0.19 -10.25
CA THR A 105 -1.08 -1.13 -9.60
C THR A 105 -2.26 -1.46 -10.50
N PHE A 106 -2.34 -2.72 -10.90
CA PHE A 106 -3.52 -3.28 -11.55
C PHE A 106 -4.63 -3.49 -10.52
N ASN A 107 -5.87 -3.17 -10.89
CA ASN A 107 -7.07 -3.47 -10.11
C ASN A 107 -7.10 -2.85 -8.69
N ALA A 108 -6.48 -1.69 -8.47
CA ALA A 108 -6.74 -0.89 -7.28
C ALA A 108 -8.18 -0.34 -7.30
N LEU A 109 -8.77 -0.08 -6.13
CA LEU A 109 -9.99 0.72 -6.06
C LEU A 109 -9.66 2.15 -6.52
N LEU A 110 -10.41 2.65 -7.50
CA LEU A 110 -10.22 4.00 -8.02
C LEU A 110 -11.33 4.93 -7.54
N LYS A 111 -10.98 6.19 -7.24
CA LYS A 111 -11.95 7.23 -6.87
C LYS A 111 -12.93 7.51 -8.01
N SER A 112 -12.44 7.50 -9.26
CA SER A 112 -13.23 7.78 -10.47
C SER A 112 -14.31 6.74 -10.76
N THR A 113 -14.02 5.44 -10.57
CA THR A 113 -14.94 4.34 -10.91
C THR A 113 -15.63 3.73 -9.69
N GLY A 114 -15.10 3.96 -8.49
CA GLY A 114 -15.52 3.28 -7.27
C GLY A 114 -15.50 1.75 -7.42
N GLN A 115 -16.40 1.07 -6.70
CA GLN A 115 -16.48 -0.40 -6.69
C GLN A 115 -16.77 -1.02 -8.07
N SER A 116 -17.40 -0.28 -8.98
CA SER A 116 -17.72 -0.79 -10.33
C SER A 116 -16.48 -1.06 -11.19
N GLY A 117 -15.34 -0.48 -10.84
CA GLY A 117 -14.06 -0.69 -11.52
C GLY A 117 -13.32 -1.96 -11.09
N ILE A 118 -13.68 -2.55 -9.95
CA ILE A 118 -13.00 -3.73 -9.40
C ILE A 118 -13.30 -4.95 -10.27
N LYS A 119 -12.23 -5.64 -10.66
CA LYS A 119 -12.26 -6.91 -11.37
C LYS A 119 -12.40 -8.09 -10.41
N TYR A 120 -13.16 -9.10 -10.83
CA TYR A 120 -13.45 -10.30 -10.06
C TYR A 120 -12.91 -11.55 -10.76
N ASN A 121 -12.50 -12.56 -10.00
CA ASN A 121 -11.91 -13.79 -10.57
C ASN A 121 -12.78 -14.39 -11.68
N ALA A 122 -14.10 -14.38 -11.49
CA ALA A 122 -15.09 -14.94 -12.41
C ALA A 122 -15.36 -14.09 -13.68
N ASP A 123 -14.75 -12.90 -13.79
CA ASP A 123 -14.95 -12.00 -14.93
C ASP A 123 -14.63 -12.73 -16.24
N ASN A 124 -15.42 -12.46 -17.27
CA ASN A 124 -15.31 -13.09 -18.59
C ASN A 124 -15.43 -14.63 -18.57
N GLY A 125 -16.01 -15.21 -17.52
CA GLY A 125 -16.19 -16.67 -17.39
C GLY A 125 -14.89 -17.44 -17.13
N ALA A 126 -13.83 -16.76 -16.70
CA ALA A 126 -12.54 -17.36 -16.34
C ALA A 126 -12.39 -17.52 -14.81
N ASN A 127 -11.19 -17.87 -14.36
CA ASN A 127 -10.89 -18.18 -12.95
C ASN A 127 -9.90 -17.22 -12.29
N GLY A 128 -9.73 -16.01 -12.83
CA GLY A 128 -8.84 -14.98 -12.28
C GLY A 128 -7.39 -15.25 -12.67
N LEU A 129 -7.00 -14.73 -13.84
CA LEU A 129 -5.67 -14.86 -14.40
C LEU A 129 -5.23 -13.50 -14.96
N LEU A 130 -4.14 -12.97 -14.43
CA LEU A 130 -3.42 -11.83 -14.98
C LEU A 130 -2.08 -12.31 -15.54
N GLU A 131 -1.84 -12.04 -16.82
CA GLU A 131 -0.58 -12.34 -17.49
C GLU A 131 0.06 -11.05 -17.98
N LEU A 132 1.30 -10.82 -17.57
CA LEU A 132 2.12 -9.68 -17.97
C LEU A 132 3.41 -10.15 -18.60
N SER A 133 3.79 -9.51 -19.70
CA SER A 133 5.13 -9.60 -20.28
C SER A 133 5.77 -8.23 -20.20
N ILE A 134 6.90 -8.15 -19.52
CA ILE A 134 7.57 -6.91 -19.16
C ILE A 134 9.03 -6.98 -19.63
N TYR A 135 9.51 -5.89 -20.19
CA TYR A 135 10.91 -5.68 -20.55
C TYR A 135 11.49 -4.58 -19.67
N VAL A 136 12.47 -4.92 -18.82
CA VAL A 136 12.94 -4.02 -17.76
C VAL A 136 13.98 -2.99 -18.21
N HIS A 137 14.46 -3.09 -19.47
CA HIS A 137 15.50 -2.21 -20.04
C HIS A 137 16.77 -2.15 -19.18
N GLN A 138 17.35 -3.31 -18.83
CA GLN A 138 18.51 -3.37 -17.93
C GLN A 138 19.70 -2.55 -18.45
N ASN A 139 19.82 -2.36 -19.77
CA ASN A 139 20.87 -1.60 -20.41
C ASN A 139 20.86 -0.11 -20.04
N GLN A 140 19.74 0.38 -19.51
CA GLN A 140 19.58 1.74 -18.99
C GLN A 140 19.62 1.80 -17.46
N TYR A 141 19.97 0.73 -16.76
CA TYR A 141 20.12 0.75 -15.31
C TYR A 141 21.29 1.64 -14.90
N VAL A 142 21.10 2.42 -13.85
CA VAL A 142 22.18 3.21 -13.24
C VAL A 142 23.10 2.29 -12.44
N PRO A 143 24.41 2.24 -12.75
CA PRO A 143 25.34 1.39 -12.00
C PRO A 143 25.38 1.74 -10.51
N TYR A 144 25.58 0.72 -9.67
CA TYR A 144 25.69 0.82 -8.20
C TYR A 144 24.43 1.21 -7.43
N LEU A 145 23.28 1.35 -8.11
CA LEU A 145 22.01 1.70 -7.46
C LEU A 145 21.22 0.45 -7.00
N SER A 146 21.29 -0.63 -7.77
CA SER A 146 20.53 -1.86 -7.56
C SER A 146 21.46 -3.08 -7.58
N ASN A 147 21.17 -4.09 -6.74
CA ASN A 147 21.99 -5.29 -6.59
C ASN A 147 21.57 -6.45 -7.52
N GLY A 148 20.69 -6.21 -8.48
CA GLY A 148 20.04 -7.24 -9.28
C GLY A 148 19.25 -6.63 -10.43
N ILE A 149 18.71 -7.50 -11.28
CA ILE A 149 17.95 -7.12 -12.48
C ILE A 149 16.61 -7.85 -12.46
N GLY A 150 15.54 -7.10 -12.64
CA GLY A 150 14.19 -7.65 -12.61
C GLY A 150 13.12 -6.65 -12.20
N MET A 151 12.03 -7.19 -11.70
CA MET A 151 10.86 -6.44 -11.24
C MET A 151 10.61 -6.72 -9.76
N VAL A 152 9.86 -5.85 -9.12
CA VAL A 152 9.27 -6.06 -7.80
C VAL A 152 7.76 -6.18 -7.97
N ALA A 153 7.15 -7.15 -7.30
CA ALA A 153 5.69 -7.34 -7.34
C ALA A 153 5.11 -7.52 -5.94
N LEU A 154 3.91 -6.98 -5.72
CA LEU A 154 3.14 -7.12 -4.50
C LEU A 154 1.68 -7.42 -4.85
N VAL A 155 1.13 -8.47 -4.24
CA VAL A 155 -0.30 -8.81 -4.32
C VAL A 155 -0.95 -8.37 -3.01
N HIS A 156 -1.98 -7.53 -3.10
CA HIS A 156 -2.64 -6.94 -1.93
C HIS A 156 -4.14 -6.72 -2.17
N ASP A 157 -4.87 -6.31 -1.13
CA ASP A 157 -6.30 -6.02 -1.26
C ASP A 157 -6.52 -4.74 -2.08
N ASN A 158 -7.64 -4.67 -2.80
CA ASN A 158 -7.94 -3.58 -3.73
C ASN A 158 -8.04 -2.21 -3.03
N VAL A 159 -8.42 -2.21 -1.75
CA VAL A 159 -8.54 -0.99 -0.93
C VAL A 159 -7.31 -0.73 -0.05
N GLN A 160 -6.27 -1.54 -0.16
CA GLN A 160 -5.07 -1.41 0.67
C GLN A 160 -3.97 -0.67 -0.07
N MET A 161 -3.41 0.37 0.56
CA MET A 161 -2.22 1.05 0.07
C MET A 161 -1.04 0.06 -0.03
N PRO A 162 -0.34 -0.03 -1.18
CA PRO A 162 0.79 -0.92 -1.34
C PRO A 162 2.01 -0.42 -0.56
N ILE A 163 2.50 -1.22 0.40
CA ILE A 163 3.74 -0.97 1.13
C ILE A 163 4.85 -1.85 0.56
N ILE A 164 5.27 -1.49 -0.65
CA ILE A 164 6.16 -2.32 -1.46
C ILE A 164 7.55 -2.50 -0.85
N GLU A 165 7.95 -1.60 0.05
CA GLU A 165 9.25 -1.65 0.73
C GLU A 165 9.35 -2.77 1.78
N LEU A 166 8.22 -3.33 2.25
CA LEU A 166 8.19 -4.32 3.33
C LEU A 166 7.88 -5.74 2.87
N THR A 167 6.93 -5.90 1.94
CA THR A 167 6.29 -7.21 1.69
C THR A 167 6.38 -7.70 0.25
N ALA A 168 7.14 -7.00 -0.59
CA ALA A 168 7.17 -7.31 -2.01
C ALA A 168 8.11 -8.46 -2.37
N MET A 169 7.80 -9.14 -3.47
CA MET A 169 8.58 -10.22 -4.05
C MET A 169 9.48 -9.70 -5.16
N LEU A 170 10.72 -10.18 -5.17
CA LEU A 170 11.68 -9.90 -6.24
C LEU A 170 11.50 -10.91 -7.37
N LEU A 171 11.23 -10.42 -8.57
CA LEU A 171 11.06 -11.20 -9.79
C LEU A 171 12.32 -11.04 -10.66
N SER A 172 13.20 -12.03 -10.64
CA SER A 172 14.42 -12.04 -11.47
C SER A 172 14.09 -12.00 -12.96
N SER A 173 14.91 -11.29 -13.73
CA SER A 173 14.84 -11.33 -15.18
C SER A 173 15.24 -12.68 -15.79
N GLY A 174 14.85 -12.91 -17.03
CA GLY A 174 15.03 -14.16 -17.77
C GLY A 174 14.13 -15.30 -17.31
N LYS A 175 13.03 -14.97 -16.62
CA LYS A 175 12.11 -15.95 -16.08
C LYS A 175 10.64 -15.57 -16.27
N HIS A 176 9.82 -16.60 -16.37
CA HIS A 176 8.39 -16.55 -16.20
C HIS A 176 8.08 -16.95 -14.76
N HIS A 177 7.43 -16.06 -14.03
CA HIS A 177 7.06 -16.22 -12.62
C HIS A 177 5.57 -16.45 -12.53
N LYS A 178 5.17 -17.45 -11.75
CA LYS A 178 3.78 -17.69 -11.39
C LYS A 178 3.59 -17.45 -9.90
N LEU A 179 2.69 -16.51 -9.59
CA LEU A 179 2.24 -16.19 -8.25
C LEU A 179 0.83 -16.75 -8.06
N GLY A 180 0.75 -17.90 -7.39
CA GLY A 180 -0.49 -18.47 -6.90
C GLY A 180 -0.91 -17.74 -5.62
N TYR A 181 -2.15 -17.25 -5.54
CA TYR A 181 -2.64 -16.59 -4.33
C TYR A 181 -3.82 -17.32 -3.68
N ALA A 182 -3.87 -17.26 -2.35
CA ALA A 182 -5.01 -17.62 -1.52
C ALA A 182 -5.34 -16.45 -0.57
N LYS A 183 -6.60 -16.03 -0.54
CA LYS A 183 -7.07 -14.92 0.30
C LYS A 183 -7.50 -15.41 1.67
N LYS A 184 -7.03 -14.73 2.71
CA LYS A 184 -7.47 -14.90 4.08
C LYS A 184 -7.92 -13.57 4.65
N THR A 185 -9.10 -13.54 5.25
CA THR A 185 -9.69 -12.31 5.82
C THR A 185 -9.92 -12.51 7.31
N SER A 186 -9.46 -11.53 8.09
CA SER A 186 -9.69 -11.46 9.53
C SER A 186 -10.65 -10.32 9.84
N LEU A 187 -11.74 -10.63 10.56
CA LEU A 187 -12.79 -9.70 10.97
C LEU A 187 -12.78 -9.60 12.50
N PHE A 188 -12.45 -8.41 12.99
CA PHE A 188 -12.41 -8.09 14.41
C PHE A 188 -13.72 -7.44 14.86
N LEU A 189 -14.13 -7.71 16.09
CA LEU A 189 -15.26 -7.02 16.69
C LEU A 189 -14.82 -5.61 17.11
N PRO A 190 -15.57 -4.55 16.75
CA PRO A 190 -15.24 -3.19 17.16
C PRO A 190 -15.36 -2.99 18.67
N ALA A 191 -14.98 -1.80 19.14
CA ALA A 191 -15.12 -1.41 20.53
C ALA A 191 -16.56 -1.72 21.03
N PRO A 192 -16.71 -2.35 22.21
CA PRO A 192 -15.73 -2.47 23.29
C PRO A 192 -14.82 -3.72 23.26
N TYR A 193 -14.88 -4.56 22.23
CA TYR A 193 -14.15 -5.84 22.19
C TYR A 193 -12.69 -5.67 21.77
N THR A 194 -12.47 -5.20 20.54
CA THR A 194 -11.15 -4.88 20.01
C THR A 194 -11.11 -3.39 19.69
N PRO A 195 -10.08 -2.64 20.13
CA PRO A 195 -9.87 -1.29 19.64
C PRO A 195 -9.40 -1.39 18.19
N CYS A 196 -10.35 -1.31 17.26
CA CYS A 196 -10.10 -1.31 15.83
C CYS A 196 -10.75 -0.10 15.17
N ASN A 197 -10.24 0.28 14.01
CA ASN A 197 -10.72 1.40 13.19
C ASN A 197 -10.91 0.93 11.74
N ASP A 198 -11.86 1.54 11.05
CA ASP A 198 -12.21 1.30 9.65
C ASP A 198 -12.16 2.58 8.80
N LYS A 199 -11.92 3.74 9.42
CA LYS A 199 -11.95 5.06 8.78
C LYS A 199 -10.55 5.66 8.67
N ALA A 200 -10.11 5.88 7.43
CA ALA A 200 -8.89 6.61 7.15
C ALA A 200 -9.02 8.06 7.62
N ASN A 201 -8.09 8.50 8.48
CA ASN A 201 -8.04 9.88 8.94
C ASN A 201 -7.53 10.83 7.85
N LEU A 202 -7.64 12.15 8.07
CA LEU A 202 -7.22 13.17 7.09
C LEU A 202 -5.74 13.07 6.71
N GLY A 203 -4.86 12.71 7.65
CA GLY A 203 -3.43 12.53 7.38
C GLY A 203 -3.16 11.38 6.42
N MET A 204 -3.92 10.28 6.54
CA MET A 204 -3.86 9.16 5.61
C MET A 204 -4.44 9.52 4.25
N GLN A 205 -5.58 10.21 4.21
CA GLN A 205 -6.19 10.66 2.95
C GLN A 205 -5.23 11.57 2.17
N ALA A 206 -4.58 12.52 2.85
CA ALA A 206 -3.58 13.40 2.25
C ALA A 206 -2.35 12.63 1.70
N MET A 207 -1.99 11.50 2.31
CA MET A 207 -0.98 10.60 1.77
C MET A 207 -1.50 9.84 0.54
N PHE A 208 -2.72 9.31 0.60
CA PHE A 208 -3.35 8.58 -0.50
C PHE A 208 -3.59 9.47 -1.73
N ASP A 209 -3.81 10.77 -1.54
CA ASP A 209 -3.95 11.74 -2.62
C ASP A 209 -2.68 11.89 -3.49
N GLN A 210 -1.53 11.42 -3.01
CA GLN A 210 -0.29 11.36 -3.82
C GLN A 210 -0.23 10.11 -4.72
N TYR A 211 -1.19 9.19 -4.59
CA TYR A 211 -1.39 8.05 -5.50
C TYR A 211 -2.42 8.42 -6.56
N HIS A 212 -2.14 8.10 -7.83
CA HIS A 212 -2.95 8.58 -8.94
C HIS A 212 -4.34 7.92 -8.98
N ASP A 213 -5.39 8.63 -8.57
CA ASP A 213 -6.79 8.15 -8.63
C ASP A 213 -7.10 6.93 -7.74
N ALA A 214 -6.20 6.51 -6.84
CA ALA A 214 -6.43 5.38 -5.93
C ALA A 214 -7.24 5.79 -4.69
N ASP A 215 -8.20 4.96 -4.28
CA ASP A 215 -9.04 5.13 -3.09
C ASP A 215 -8.71 4.05 -2.05
N TYR A 216 -7.78 4.37 -1.15
CA TYR A 216 -7.34 3.44 -0.11
C TYR A 216 -8.09 3.65 1.21
N GLY A 217 -8.37 2.54 1.88
CA GLY A 217 -9.03 2.50 3.18
C GLY A 217 -8.07 2.66 4.35
N TYR A 218 -8.63 2.52 5.55
CA TYR A 218 -7.83 2.51 6.77
C TYR A 218 -6.88 1.30 6.81
N ALA A 219 -5.65 1.58 7.21
CA ALA A 219 -4.65 0.59 7.57
C ALA A 219 -3.72 1.19 8.64
N GLN A 220 -3.27 0.36 9.58
CA GLN A 220 -2.48 0.76 10.73
C GLN A 220 -1.12 1.33 10.32
N PHE A 221 -0.42 0.66 9.39
CA PHE A 221 0.89 1.11 8.92
C PHE A 221 0.87 2.48 8.23
N PRO A 222 -0.03 2.75 7.27
CA PRO A 222 -0.20 4.10 6.72
C PRO A 222 -0.56 5.14 7.79
N CYS A 223 -1.36 4.78 8.80
CA CYS A 223 -1.64 5.68 9.93
C CYS A 223 -0.35 6.06 10.69
N TYR A 224 0.52 5.08 10.98
CA TYR A 224 1.83 5.35 11.58
C TYR A 224 2.71 6.23 10.71
N PHE A 225 2.75 5.99 9.39
CA PHE A 225 3.52 6.84 8.49
C PHE A 225 3.01 8.29 8.50
N ALA A 226 1.69 8.50 8.49
CA ALA A 226 1.09 9.83 8.53
C ALA A 226 1.40 10.55 9.84
N CYS A 227 1.17 9.91 11.00
CA CYS A 227 1.34 10.58 12.28
C CYS A 227 2.83 10.81 12.67
N ILE A 228 3.72 9.86 12.36
CA ILE A 228 5.16 10.03 12.58
C ILE A 228 5.69 11.18 11.71
N GLN A 229 5.23 11.30 10.47
CA GLN A 229 5.64 12.40 9.60
C GLN A 229 5.12 13.75 10.10
N ALA A 230 3.87 13.82 10.58
CA ALA A 230 3.30 15.03 11.19
C ALA A 230 4.10 15.50 12.42
N TYR A 231 4.50 14.56 13.29
CA TYR A 231 5.37 14.88 14.43
C TYR A 231 6.77 15.31 13.99
N THR A 232 7.35 14.60 13.02
CA THR A 232 8.66 14.94 12.44
C THR A 232 8.67 16.38 11.95
N TYR A 233 7.62 16.79 11.22
CA TYR A 233 7.46 18.17 10.77
C TYR A 233 7.30 19.14 11.94
N LYS A 234 6.49 18.82 12.96
CA LYS A 234 6.31 19.68 14.15
C LYS A 234 7.62 19.95 14.88
N LYS A 235 8.50 18.95 14.99
CA LYS A 235 9.77 19.05 15.71
C LYS A 235 10.90 19.64 14.86
N CYS A 236 11.02 19.22 13.61
CA CYS A 236 12.17 19.51 12.76
C CYS A 236 11.91 20.56 11.66
N GLY A 237 10.64 20.90 11.38
CA GLY A 237 10.25 21.82 10.30
C GLY A 237 10.31 21.19 8.90
N CYS A 238 10.64 19.91 8.79
CA CYS A 238 10.76 19.16 7.53
C CYS A 238 10.34 17.70 7.72
N GLY A 239 10.06 16.98 6.63
CA GLY A 239 9.63 15.58 6.63
C GLY A 239 10.79 14.60 6.46
N ASN A 240 10.57 13.32 6.78
CA ASN A 240 11.60 12.29 6.62
C ASN A 240 11.99 12.12 5.13
N PRO A 241 13.30 12.18 4.77
CA PRO A 241 13.76 12.12 3.38
C PRO A 241 13.44 10.82 2.64
N TYR A 242 13.14 9.73 3.36
CA TYR A 242 12.77 8.44 2.78
C TYR A 242 11.25 8.30 2.54
N ARG A 243 10.46 9.36 2.76
CA ARG A 243 8.98 9.33 2.66
C ARG A 243 8.45 10.28 1.58
N TRP A 244 8.85 10.06 0.33
CA TRP A 244 8.50 10.94 -0.80
C TRP A 244 7.01 11.03 -1.09
N ASN A 245 6.28 9.94 -0.84
CA ASN A 245 4.83 9.80 -0.99
C ASN A 245 4.04 10.30 0.24
N ASN A 246 4.70 10.95 1.20
CA ASN A 246 4.07 11.49 2.40
C ASN A 246 4.55 12.94 2.66
N ARG A 247 4.37 13.79 1.65
CA ARG A 247 4.72 15.23 1.71
C ARG A 247 3.55 16.13 2.10
N LEU A 248 2.34 15.60 2.16
CA LEU A 248 1.18 16.29 2.72
C LEU A 248 0.95 15.78 4.14
N VAL A 249 1.15 16.65 5.12
CA VAL A 249 0.93 16.32 6.54
C VAL A 249 -0.25 17.09 7.11
N VAL A 250 -0.97 16.46 8.03
CA VAL A 250 -2.04 17.08 8.80
C VAL A 250 -1.64 17.07 10.27
N LEU A 251 -1.60 18.24 10.91
CA LEU A 251 -1.26 18.34 12.32
C LEU A 251 -2.49 18.05 13.19
N PRO A 252 -2.31 17.57 14.43
CA PRO A 252 -3.43 17.38 15.35
C PRO A 252 -4.25 18.66 15.53
N ASN A 253 -5.58 18.53 15.55
CA ASN A 253 -6.55 19.64 15.66
C ASN A 253 -6.53 20.63 14.48
N THR A 254 -6.07 20.19 13.31
CA THR A 254 -6.14 20.96 12.06
C THR A 254 -6.77 20.13 10.96
N ASP A 255 -7.50 20.78 10.05
CA ASP A 255 -8.17 20.11 8.93
C ASP A 255 -7.49 20.38 7.57
N THR A 256 -6.42 21.18 7.58
CA THR A 256 -5.74 21.62 6.36
C THR A 256 -4.45 20.85 6.13
N PRO A 257 -4.31 20.11 5.01
CA PRO A 257 -3.04 19.50 4.62
C PRO A 257 -1.98 20.58 4.36
N ILE A 258 -0.78 20.35 4.88
CA ILE A 258 0.39 21.20 4.70
C ILE A 258 1.37 20.46 3.79
N ASN A 259 1.74 21.07 2.66
CA ASN A 259 2.81 20.57 1.82
C ASN A 259 4.16 20.91 2.45
N ILE A 260 4.93 19.89 2.81
CA ILE A 260 6.20 20.03 3.51
C ILE A 260 7.39 19.68 2.60
N GLN A 261 8.51 20.32 2.94
CA GLN A 261 9.82 20.01 2.40
C GLN A 261 10.39 18.81 3.15
N LEU A 262 11.15 17.98 2.46
CA LEU A 262 11.86 16.86 3.05
C LEU A 262 13.19 17.34 3.64
N CYS A 263 13.59 16.79 4.78
CA CYS A 263 14.85 17.11 5.44
C CYS A 263 16.04 16.61 4.61
N ASP A 264 17.16 17.32 4.66
CA ASP A 264 18.42 16.80 4.12
C ASP A 264 18.85 15.53 4.88
N PHE A 265 19.56 14.61 4.20
CA PHE A 265 20.00 13.35 4.80
C PHE A 265 20.93 13.55 6.01
N ASP A 266 21.72 14.63 6.02
CA ASP A 266 22.62 15.01 7.12
C ASP A 266 21.89 15.54 8.36
N ASN A 267 20.60 15.89 8.24
CA ASN A 267 19.83 16.42 9.36
C ASN A 267 19.43 15.30 10.31
N SER A 268 20.17 15.12 11.41
CA SER A 268 19.87 14.09 12.42
C SER A 268 18.52 14.25 13.14
N CYS A 269 17.84 15.40 12.99
CA CYS A 269 16.58 15.67 13.66
C CYS A 269 15.47 14.68 13.28
N TYR A 270 15.33 14.31 11.99
CA TYR A 270 14.23 13.42 11.58
C TYR A 270 14.33 12.04 12.24
N GLY A 271 15.56 11.52 12.39
CA GLY A 271 15.81 10.26 13.08
C GLY A 271 15.50 10.37 14.58
N ALA A 272 15.94 11.46 15.21
CA ALA A 272 15.65 11.72 16.62
C ALA A 272 14.14 11.93 16.89
N ALA A 273 13.41 12.57 15.97
CA ALA A 273 11.96 12.75 16.06
C ALA A 273 11.23 11.41 15.95
N GLY A 274 11.64 10.55 15.01
CA GLY A 274 11.08 9.20 14.86
C GLY A 274 11.30 8.31 16.09
N ILE A 275 12.47 8.39 16.73
CA ILE A 275 12.73 7.64 17.98
C ILE A 275 11.90 8.20 19.14
N GLU A 276 11.78 9.52 19.25
CA GLU A 276 11.09 10.16 20.36
C GLU A 276 9.58 9.88 20.37
N ILE A 277 8.90 9.95 19.22
CA ILE A 277 7.46 9.65 19.13
C ILE A 277 7.15 8.20 19.53
N MET A 278 8.03 7.27 19.17
CA MET A 278 7.87 5.85 19.52
C MET A 278 8.09 5.58 21.02
N ASN A 279 8.90 6.40 21.70
CA ASN A 279 9.27 6.20 23.10
C ASN A 279 8.50 7.08 24.09
N THR A 280 7.73 8.06 23.62
CA THR A 280 7.03 9.04 24.47
C THR A 280 5.53 8.92 24.34
N GLU A 281 4.88 8.32 25.35
CA GLU A 281 3.44 8.03 25.33
C GLU A 281 2.56 9.28 25.15
N SER A 282 2.93 10.41 25.75
CA SER A 282 2.16 11.66 25.60
C SER A 282 2.20 12.20 24.17
N ILE A 283 3.31 12.03 23.46
CA ILE A 283 3.44 12.42 22.05
C ILE A 283 2.62 11.45 21.19
N TRP A 284 2.76 10.15 21.44
CA TRP A 284 2.01 9.12 20.72
C TRP A 284 0.49 9.33 20.83
N THR A 285 -0.01 9.54 22.03
CA THR A 285 -1.45 9.79 22.28
C THR A 285 -1.94 11.11 21.68
N THR A 286 -1.05 12.09 21.45
CA THR A 286 -1.41 13.36 20.80
C THR A 286 -1.42 13.25 19.27
N PHE A 287 -0.45 12.55 18.67
CA PHE A 287 -0.26 12.51 17.22
C PHE A 287 -0.86 11.27 16.55
N CYS A 288 -0.88 10.13 17.23
CA CYS A 288 -1.36 8.85 16.71
C CYS A 288 -2.53 8.24 17.53
N PRO A 289 -3.51 9.02 18.07
CA PRO A 289 -4.56 8.47 18.93
C PRO A 289 -5.44 7.42 18.23
N ASP A 290 -5.67 7.61 16.93
CA ASP A 290 -6.62 6.80 16.15
C ASP A 290 -5.93 5.65 15.38
N CYS A 291 -4.62 5.45 15.56
CA CYS A 291 -3.84 4.43 14.86
C CYS A 291 -3.96 3.05 15.53
N THR A 292 -5.17 2.52 15.59
CA THR A 292 -5.48 1.17 16.11
C THR A 292 -5.44 0.11 15.00
N LEU A 293 -5.77 -1.15 15.30
CA LEU A 293 -5.83 -2.20 14.28
C LEU A 293 -6.98 -1.97 13.30
N GLU A 294 -6.89 -2.52 12.10
CA GLU A 294 -8.02 -2.52 11.16
C GLU A 294 -9.12 -3.46 11.65
N CYS A 295 -10.39 -3.06 11.57
CA CYS A 295 -11.50 -3.95 11.94
C CYS A 295 -11.69 -5.10 10.95
N SER A 296 -11.26 -4.92 9.70
CA SER A 296 -11.24 -5.95 8.67
C SER A 296 -9.93 -5.86 7.92
N TYR A 297 -9.17 -6.94 7.91
CA TYR A 297 -7.89 -7.02 7.20
C TYR A 297 -7.85 -8.27 6.33
N SER A 298 -7.36 -8.12 5.10
CA SER A 298 -7.18 -9.23 4.17
C SER A 298 -5.72 -9.40 3.84
N GLU A 299 -5.22 -10.62 4.02
CA GLU A 299 -3.89 -11.03 3.59
C GLU A 299 -3.96 -12.01 2.42
N PHE A 300 -2.92 -12.00 1.59
CA PHE A 300 -2.76 -12.91 0.47
C PHE A 300 -1.55 -13.79 0.72
N ASN A 301 -1.79 -15.08 0.91
CA ASN A 301 -0.73 -16.08 0.95
C ASN A 301 -0.31 -16.37 -0.49
N ILE A 302 0.96 -16.10 -0.79
CA ILE A 302 1.49 -16.22 -2.15
C ILE A 302 2.45 -17.38 -2.25
N GLN A 303 2.17 -18.30 -3.18
CA GLN A 303 3.10 -19.33 -3.62
C GLN A 303 3.75 -18.88 -4.92
N SER A 304 5.07 -18.72 -4.90
CA SER A 304 5.84 -18.29 -6.07
C SER A 304 6.63 -19.43 -6.67
N THR A 305 6.54 -19.58 -7.99
CA THR A 305 7.35 -20.52 -8.78
C THR A 305 7.87 -19.82 -10.02
N SER A 306 8.97 -20.31 -10.59
CA SER A 306 9.53 -19.70 -11.81
C SER A 306 10.19 -20.72 -12.73
N VAL A 307 10.19 -20.39 -14.03
CA VAL A 307 10.84 -21.15 -15.10
C VAL A 307 11.55 -20.20 -16.06
N LEU A 308 12.52 -20.68 -16.84
CA LEU A 308 13.26 -19.88 -17.80
C LEU A 308 12.35 -19.31 -18.89
N ALA A 309 12.55 -18.03 -19.24
CA ALA A 309 11.83 -17.32 -20.30
C ALA A 309 12.74 -16.24 -20.92
N PRO A 310 12.45 -15.73 -22.12
CA PRO A 310 11.39 -16.14 -23.02
C PRO A 310 11.80 -17.34 -23.91
N PRO A 311 10.83 -18.19 -24.33
CA PRO A 311 11.04 -19.17 -25.39
C PRO A 311 11.42 -18.51 -26.73
N ALA A 312 12.12 -19.27 -27.58
CA ALA A 312 12.71 -18.75 -28.81
C ALA A 312 11.68 -18.10 -29.76
N TYR A 313 10.46 -18.63 -29.84
CA TYR A 313 9.43 -18.12 -30.75
C TYR A 313 8.92 -16.72 -30.39
N MET A 314 9.05 -16.29 -29.13
CA MET A 314 8.62 -14.95 -28.73
C MET A 314 9.64 -13.87 -29.08
N ARG A 315 10.91 -14.23 -29.30
CA ARG A 315 12.03 -13.28 -29.40
C ARG A 315 11.83 -12.21 -30.48
N ASP A 316 11.26 -12.56 -31.63
CA ASP A 316 11.04 -11.60 -32.71
C ASP A 316 10.00 -10.53 -32.33
N GLY A 317 8.93 -10.93 -31.62
CA GLY A 317 7.94 -9.99 -31.10
C GLY A 317 8.51 -9.08 -30.01
N ILE A 318 9.36 -9.64 -29.14
CA ILE A 318 10.07 -8.85 -28.11
C ILE A 318 11.01 -7.85 -28.78
N LYS A 319 11.78 -8.29 -29.78
CA LYS A 319 12.69 -7.42 -30.54
C LYS A 319 11.93 -6.26 -31.18
N GLN A 320 10.80 -6.55 -31.84
CA GLN A 320 9.97 -5.51 -32.45
C GLN A 320 9.45 -4.50 -31.41
N PHE A 321 8.98 -4.97 -30.25
CA PHE A 321 8.55 -4.10 -29.16
C PHE A 321 9.69 -3.18 -28.69
N VAL A 322 10.87 -3.75 -28.41
CA VAL A 322 12.03 -3.02 -27.91
C VAL A 322 12.54 -2.00 -28.93
N GLU A 323 12.60 -2.36 -30.21
CA GLU A 323 12.99 -1.45 -31.30
C GLU A 323 11.97 -0.34 -31.57
N SER A 324 10.69 -0.55 -31.22
CA SER A 324 9.65 0.49 -31.29
C SER A 324 9.64 1.44 -30.09
N SER A 325 10.33 1.08 -29.00
CA SER A 325 10.39 1.88 -27.79
C SER A 325 11.28 3.12 -27.97
N GLN A 326 10.98 4.19 -27.25
CA GLN A 326 11.80 5.42 -27.20
C GLN A 326 13.01 5.29 -26.27
N VAL A 327 13.28 4.10 -25.74
CA VAL A 327 14.41 3.84 -24.83
C VAL A 327 15.66 3.50 -25.66
N PRO A 328 16.82 4.12 -25.39
CA PRO A 328 18.03 3.84 -26.17
C PRO A 328 18.46 2.38 -26.07
N LEU A 329 18.79 1.80 -27.22
CA LEU A 329 19.29 0.42 -27.34
C LEU A 329 20.79 0.34 -26.99
N PRO A 330 21.29 -0.84 -26.58
CA PRO A 330 22.73 -1.09 -26.50
C PRO A 330 23.42 -0.87 -27.86
N GLU A 331 24.69 -0.42 -27.84
CA GLU A 331 25.46 -0.17 -29.06
C GLU A 331 25.63 -1.45 -29.93
N ASP A 332 25.71 -2.61 -29.28
CA ASP A 332 25.91 -3.92 -29.89
C ASP A 332 24.60 -4.71 -30.14
N TRP A 333 23.43 -4.06 -29.99
CA TRP A 333 22.10 -4.68 -30.08
C TRP A 333 21.94 -5.61 -31.29
N ASN A 334 22.38 -5.18 -32.48
CA ASN A 334 22.25 -5.98 -33.71
C ASN A 334 22.89 -7.38 -33.61
N THR A 335 23.92 -7.52 -32.76
CA THR A 335 24.64 -8.78 -32.54
C THR A 335 24.25 -9.49 -31.24
N SER A 336 23.82 -8.76 -30.22
CA SER A 336 23.60 -9.29 -28.86
C SER A 336 22.13 -9.25 -28.38
N TYR A 337 21.16 -8.87 -29.24
CA TYR A 337 19.75 -8.74 -28.83
C TYR A 337 19.19 -10.00 -28.16
N VAL A 338 19.64 -11.21 -28.55
CA VAL A 338 19.14 -12.45 -27.95
C VAL A 338 19.51 -12.55 -26.48
N SER A 339 20.78 -12.31 -26.13
CA SER A 339 21.21 -12.34 -24.73
C SER A 339 20.57 -11.20 -23.96
N GLU A 340 20.50 -10.02 -24.55
CA GLU A 340 19.90 -8.83 -23.92
C GLU A 340 18.42 -9.05 -23.59
N ILE A 341 17.65 -9.64 -24.52
CA ILE A 341 16.26 -10.04 -24.30
C ILE A 341 16.16 -11.06 -23.16
N GLN A 342 17.04 -12.06 -23.14
CA GLN A 342 17.00 -13.08 -22.10
C GLN A 342 17.29 -12.50 -20.71
N SER A 343 18.13 -11.48 -20.60
CA SER A 343 18.46 -10.85 -19.32
C SER A 343 17.57 -9.66 -18.95
N SER A 344 16.73 -9.17 -19.86
CA SER A 344 15.81 -8.04 -19.60
C SER A 344 14.33 -8.43 -19.56
N PHE A 345 13.95 -9.63 -20.02
CA PHE A 345 12.55 -10.07 -20.06
C PHE A 345 12.09 -10.63 -18.72
N VAL A 346 10.90 -10.24 -18.27
CA VAL A 346 10.20 -10.80 -17.10
C VAL A 346 8.77 -11.10 -17.53
N SER A 347 8.30 -12.33 -17.30
CA SER A 347 6.89 -12.65 -17.42
C SER A 347 6.30 -12.94 -16.04
N LEU A 348 5.11 -12.42 -15.78
CA LEU A 348 4.40 -12.56 -14.51
C LEU A 348 2.98 -13.09 -14.76
N GLU A 349 2.68 -14.23 -14.19
CA GLU A 349 1.34 -14.81 -14.09
C GLU A 349 0.86 -14.69 -12.64
N VAL A 350 -0.25 -13.99 -12.41
CA VAL A 350 -0.94 -13.98 -11.11
C VAL A 350 -2.24 -14.75 -11.28
N ALA A 351 -2.33 -15.88 -10.59
CA ALA A 351 -3.43 -16.82 -10.74
C ALA A 351 -3.95 -17.24 -9.36
N TYR A 352 -5.24 -17.51 -9.30
CA TYR A 352 -5.85 -18.01 -8.08
C TYR A 352 -5.53 -19.50 -7.89
N GLU A 353 -4.99 -19.86 -6.72
CA GLU A 353 -4.54 -21.24 -6.46
C GLU A 353 -5.68 -22.16 -6.03
N THR A 354 -6.53 -21.70 -5.10
CA THR A 354 -7.63 -22.49 -4.55
C THR A 354 -8.86 -21.64 -4.31
N THR A 355 -10.06 -22.17 -4.62
CA THR A 355 -11.37 -21.52 -4.39
C THR A 355 -11.75 -21.28 -2.93
N ARG A 356 -10.88 -21.65 -2.00
CA ARG A 356 -11.14 -21.59 -0.57
C ARG A 356 -10.66 -20.26 -0.03
N THR A 357 -11.61 -19.48 0.46
CA THR A 357 -11.35 -18.28 1.27
C THR A 357 -11.40 -18.65 2.73
N GLU A 358 -10.35 -18.35 3.48
CA GLU A 358 -10.37 -18.50 4.93
C GLU A 358 -10.85 -17.21 5.57
N VAL A 359 -11.90 -17.29 6.39
CA VAL A 359 -12.43 -16.13 7.12
C VAL A 359 -12.35 -16.40 8.61
N TYR A 360 -11.55 -15.60 9.31
CA TYR A 360 -11.42 -15.62 10.76
C TYR A 360 -12.27 -14.49 11.33
N SER A 361 -13.40 -14.83 11.94
CA SER A 361 -14.30 -13.84 12.53
C SER A 361 -14.30 -13.96 14.05
N GLN A 362 -14.04 -12.84 14.74
CA GLN A 362 -14.28 -12.74 16.17
C GLN A 362 -15.78 -12.76 16.44
N GLN A 363 -16.18 -13.58 17.41
CA GLN A 363 -17.55 -13.67 17.89
C GLN A 363 -17.56 -13.41 19.39
N PRO A 364 -18.58 -12.71 19.93
CA PRO A 364 -18.65 -12.46 21.36
C PRO A 364 -18.84 -13.78 22.10
N THR A 365 -18.09 -13.98 23.20
CA THR A 365 -18.20 -15.20 24.02
C THR A 365 -19.60 -15.42 24.58
N MET A 366 -20.32 -14.33 24.82
CA MET A 366 -21.70 -14.36 25.32
C MET A 366 -22.54 -13.38 24.51
N ALA A 367 -23.66 -13.85 23.96
CA ALA A 367 -24.66 -12.97 23.37
C ALA A 367 -25.45 -12.26 24.48
N PRO A 368 -26.09 -11.11 24.19
CA PRO A 368 -26.95 -10.43 25.17
C PRO A 368 -28.04 -11.33 25.76
N VAL A 369 -28.55 -12.27 24.96
CA VAL A 369 -29.57 -13.25 25.38
C VAL A 369 -29.00 -14.24 26.41
N ASP A 370 -27.74 -14.66 26.23
CA ASP A 370 -27.05 -15.54 27.18
C ASP A 370 -26.83 -14.85 28.52
N VAL A 371 -26.53 -13.54 28.50
CA VAL A 371 -26.39 -12.75 29.72
C VAL A 371 -27.72 -12.70 30.47
N ILE A 372 -28.83 -12.40 29.80
CA ILE A 372 -30.16 -12.36 30.42
C ILE A 372 -30.56 -13.75 30.95
N SER A 373 -30.29 -14.80 30.17
CA SER A 373 -30.57 -16.18 30.56
C SER A 373 -29.76 -16.60 31.79
N ASN A 374 -28.47 -16.25 31.84
CA ASN A 374 -27.61 -16.57 32.98
C ASN A 374 -28.00 -15.80 34.23
N VAL A 375 -28.31 -14.50 34.11
CA VAL A 375 -28.80 -13.69 35.22
C VAL A 375 -30.12 -14.28 35.73
N GLY A 376 -31.09 -14.51 34.85
CA GLY A 376 -32.39 -15.09 35.20
C GLY A 376 -32.28 -16.49 35.81
N GLY A 377 -31.38 -17.32 35.29
CA GLY A 377 -31.10 -18.66 35.80
C GLY A 377 -30.50 -18.62 37.20
N GLN A 378 -29.50 -17.77 37.44
CA GLN A 378 -28.90 -17.62 38.76
C GLN A 378 -29.87 -16.99 39.76
N THR A 379 -30.61 -15.93 39.40
CA THR A 379 -31.61 -15.33 40.31
C THR A 379 -32.75 -16.29 40.62
N GLY A 380 -33.19 -17.06 39.63
CA GLY A 380 -34.20 -18.09 39.80
C GLY A 380 -33.70 -19.24 40.69
N LEU A 381 -32.43 -19.64 40.56
CA LEU A 381 -31.85 -20.72 41.35
C LEU A 381 -31.62 -20.31 42.82
N TRP A 382 -31.02 -19.14 43.06
CA TRP A 382 -30.59 -18.73 44.41
C TRP A 382 -31.69 -18.06 45.21
N ILE A 383 -32.52 -17.22 44.57
CA ILE A 383 -33.53 -16.41 45.26
C ILE A 383 -34.95 -16.91 44.94
N GLY A 384 -35.13 -17.71 43.89
CA GLY A 384 -36.47 -18.14 43.45
C GLY A 384 -37.27 -17.01 42.79
N ILE A 385 -36.63 -15.88 42.47
CA ILE A 385 -37.30 -14.70 41.92
C ILE A 385 -37.25 -14.76 40.39
N SER A 386 -38.43 -14.53 39.79
CA SER A 386 -38.59 -14.39 38.35
C SER A 386 -38.89 -12.93 37.97
N PHE A 387 -38.91 -12.64 36.67
CA PHE A 387 -39.36 -11.35 36.17
C PHE A 387 -40.78 -11.00 36.62
N LEU A 388 -41.68 -11.99 36.68
CA LEU A 388 -43.05 -11.78 37.18
C LEU A 388 -43.06 -11.41 38.67
N SER A 389 -42.19 -12.04 39.47
CA SER A 389 -42.04 -11.72 40.89
C SER A 389 -41.54 -10.28 41.11
N LEU A 390 -40.67 -9.76 40.24
CA LEU A 390 -40.24 -8.36 40.27
C LEU A 390 -41.38 -7.40 39.91
N MET A 391 -42.20 -7.75 38.91
CA MET A 391 -43.37 -6.95 38.53
C MET A 391 -44.42 -6.91 39.65
N GLU A 392 -44.62 -8.02 40.35
CA GLU A 392 -45.52 -8.08 41.51
C GLU A 392 -45.04 -7.18 42.66
N LEU A 393 -43.73 -7.19 42.95
CA LEU A 393 -43.14 -6.29 43.95
C LEU A 393 -43.30 -4.81 43.55
N ALA A 394 -43.10 -4.49 42.27
CA ALA A 394 -43.30 -3.14 41.74
C ALA A 394 -44.77 -2.69 41.85
N GLU A 395 -45.73 -3.58 41.55
CA GLU A 395 -47.15 -3.30 41.73
C GLU A 395 -47.50 -3.03 43.21
N MET A 396 -46.95 -3.84 44.12
CA MET A 396 -47.14 -3.65 45.56
C MET A 396 -46.60 -2.29 46.02
N ILE A 397 -45.39 -1.91 45.62
CA ILE A 397 -44.80 -0.60 45.94
C ILE A 397 -45.67 0.54 45.38
N TYR A 398 -46.12 0.42 44.13
CA TYR A 398 -47.01 1.40 43.51
C TYR A 398 -48.32 1.57 44.30
N ARG A 399 -48.96 0.47 44.69
CA ARG A 399 -50.18 0.49 45.51
C ARG A 399 -49.95 1.14 46.87
N LEU A 400 -48.82 0.87 47.52
CA LEU A 400 -48.43 1.47 48.80
C LEU A 400 -48.23 2.99 48.67
N ILE A 401 -47.49 3.45 47.66
CA ILE A 401 -47.28 4.88 47.40
C ILE A 401 -48.62 5.57 47.14
N ARG A 402 -49.46 5.00 46.26
CA ARG A 402 -50.80 5.53 45.97
C ARG A 402 -51.65 5.65 47.23
N SER A 403 -51.64 4.63 48.09
CA SER A 403 -52.34 4.64 49.38
C SER A 403 -51.83 5.76 50.31
N GLN A 404 -50.51 5.92 50.43
CA GLN A 404 -49.93 6.97 51.28
C GLN A 404 -50.22 8.37 50.74
N CYS A 405 -50.12 8.58 49.42
CA CYS A 405 -50.50 9.84 48.78
C CYS A 405 -51.99 10.15 48.96
N HIS A 406 -52.88 9.15 48.86
CA HIS A 406 -54.30 9.34 49.13
C HIS A 406 -54.55 9.71 50.60
N ARG A 407 -53.86 9.08 51.56
CA ARG A 407 -53.98 9.43 52.99
C ARG A 407 -53.48 10.84 53.29
N LEU A 408 -52.42 11.28 52.62
CA LEU A 408 -51.89 12.64 52.73
C LEU A 408 -52.86 13.66 52.13
N TRP A 409 -53.46 13.35 50.98
CA TRP A 409 -54.44 14.23 50.31
C TRP A 409 -55.76 14.36 51.09
N THR A 410 -56.20 13.33 51.81
CA THR A 410 -57.38 13.41 52.69
C THR A 410 -57.11 14.08 54.04
N ARG A 411 -55.86 14.43 54.36
CA ARG A 411 -55.46 15.10 55.62
C ARG A 411 -55.21 16.60 55.46
N THR A 412 -55.07 17.09 54.23
CA THR A 412 -55.24 18.50 53.84
C THR A 412 -56.69 18.78 53.54
#